data_AF-A0A562BB50-F1
#
_entry.id   AF-A0A562BB50-F1
#
_cell.length_a   1.000
_cell.length_b   1.000
_cell.length_c   1.000
_cell.angle_alpha   90.00
_cell.angle_beta   90.00
_cell.angle_gamma   90.00
#
_symmetry.space_group_name_H-M   'P 1'
#
loop_
_entity.id
_entity.type
_entity.pdbx_description
1 polymer ?
#
loop_
_entity_poly.entity_id
_entity_poly.type
_entity_poly.pdbx_seq_one_letter_code
_entity_poly.pdbx_strand_id
1 'polypeptide(L)'
;MRHDVPTQSCVLTHVTNTLRAIEQGAPVDLVFQSIAGSQQANAAFGIDLALLREARDAALSLGRGTVGDNLMYFETGQGSALSANAHHGVDQQTMEARAYAVARAFSPLLVNTVVGFIGPEYLYDGKQIVRAGLEDHFCGKLLGVPMGCDICYTNHAEADQDDVDTLLTLFGVAGVNFIMGVPGADDIMLNYQSTSFHDALYLRETLGLAPAPEFAEWLQRAGIMEPDGRLAEPGERQPLLQFAGTLR
;
A
#
# COMPACT_ATOMS: atom_id res chain seq x y z
N MET A 1 10.94 -20.29 4.42
CA MET A 1 11.32 -19.67 3.12
C MET A 1 12.85 -19.53 3.12
N ARG A 2 13.53 -19.31 1.98
CA ARG A 2 15.02 -19.30 1.92
C ARG A 2 15.72 -18.38 2.95
N HIS A 3 15.05 -17.31 3.39
CA HIS A 3 15.62 -16.25 4.25
C HIS A 3 14.86 -16.02 5.56
N ASP A 4 13.82 -16.82 5.84
CA ASP A 4 12.98 -16.72 7.05
C ASP A 4 12.55 -15.29 7.41
N VAL A 5 12.14 -14.53 6.39
CA VAL A 5 11.66 -13.15 6.53
C VAL A 5 10.28 -13.15 7.21
N PRO A 6 10.09 -12.43 8.33
CA PRO A 6 8.80 -12.35 9.01
C PRO A 6 7.91 -11.32 8.31
N THR A 7 7.31 -11.73 7.21
CA THR A 7 6.44 -10.88 6.39
C THR A 7 5.34 -11.73 5.73
N GLN A 8 4.41 -11.06 5.04
CA GLN A 8 3.38 -11.69 4.23
C GLN A 8 3.66 -11.43 2.75
N SER A 9 3.36 -12.42 1.90
CA SER A 9 3.40 -12.26 0.45
C SER A 9 1.99 -11.98 -0.10
N CYS A 10 1.94 -11.17 -1.15
CA CYS A 10 0.71 -10.84 -1.86
C CYS A 10 1.00 -10.70 -3.36
N VAL A 11 0.11 -11.23 -4.18
CA VAL A 11 0.07 -10.93 -5.62
C VAL A 11 -1.16 -10.07 -5.85
N LEU A 12 -0.96 -8.83 -6.30
CA LEU A 12 -2.04 -7.88 -6.54
C LEU A 12 -2.70 -8.24 -7.88
N THR A 13 -3.66 -9.16 -7.81
CA THR A 13 -4.49 -9.59 -8.94
C THR A 13 -5.95 -9.55 -8.52
N HIS A 14 -6.87 -9.69 -9.49
CA HIS A 14 -8.28 -9.80 -9.18
C HIS A 14 -8.54 -10.97 -8.22
N VAL A 15 -9.39 -10.78 -7.21
CA VAL A 15 -9.63 -11.72 -6.11
C VAL A 15 -9.97 -13.14 -6.57
N THR A 16 -10.63 -13.29 -7.72
CA THR A 16 -10.97 -14.60 -8.31
C THR A 16 -9.74 -15.38 -8.77
N ASN A 17 -8.65 -14.72 -9.19
CA ASN A 17 -7.40 -15.39 -9.52
C ASN A 17 -6.73 -15.91 -8.25
N THR A 18 -6.79 -15.15 -7.15
CA THR A 18 -6.31 -15.59 -5.83
C THR A 18 -7.08 -16.81 -5.34
N LEU A 19 -8.42 -16.81 -5.47
CA LEU A 19 -9.24 -18.00 -5.17
C LEU A 19 -8.80 -19.22 -5.97
N ARG A 20 -8.62 -19.08 -7.29
CA ARG A 20 -8.13 -20.17 -8.16
C ARG A 20 -6.73 -20.65 -7.78
N ALA A 21 -5.86 -19.76 -7.29
CA ALA A 21 -4.54 -20.14 -6.80
C ALA A 21 -4.64 -20.96 -5.50
N ILE A 22 -5.52 -20.56 -4.58
CA ILE A 22 -5.82 -21.30 -3.34
C ILE A 22 -6.36 -22.69 -3.66
N GLU A 23 -7.30 -22.81 -4.59
CA GLU A 23 -7.84 -24.10 -5.05
C GLU A 23 -6.76 -25.04 -5.61
N GLN A 24 -5.71 -24.46 -6.21
CA GLN A 24 -4.55 -25.20 -6.73
C GLN A 24 -3.47 -25.47 -5.67
N GLY A 25 -3.71 -25.12 -4.41
CA GLY A 25 -2.79 -25.33 -3.29
C GLY A 25 -1.67 -24.31 -3.20
N ALA A 26 -1.78 -23.15 -3.86
CA ALA A 26 -0.78 -22.10 -3.73
C ALA A 26 -0.79 -21.49 -2.30
N PRO A 27 0.38 -21.15 -1.74
CA PRO A 27 0.46 -20.48 -0.46
C PRO A 27 0.09 -19.00 -0.61
N VAL A 28 -1.08 -18.60 -0.12
CA VAL A 28 -1.53 -17.20 -0.12
C VAL A 28 -1.50 -16.66 1.30
N ASP A 29 -0.73 -15.60 1.56
CA ASP A 29 -0.72 -14.94 2.88
C ASP A 29 -1.76 -13.81 2.95
N LEU A 30 -1.82 -12.95 1.92
CA LEU A 30 -2.84 -11.89 1.81
C LEU A 30 -3.67 -12.02 0.54
N VAL A 31 -4.94 -11.65 0.63
CA VAL A 31 -5.86 -11.55 -0.50
C VAL A 31 -6.08 -10.09 -0.86
N PHE A 32 -5.55 -9.68 -2.01
CA PHE A 32 -5.75 -8.34 -2.56
C PHE A 32 -7.08 -8.20 -3.30
N GLN A 33 -7.69 -7.02 -3.21
CA GLN A 33 -8.72 -6.56 -4.14
C GLN A 33 -8.90 -5.03 -4.08
N SER A 34 -9.01 -4.38 -5.24
CA SER A 34 -9.48 -2.99 -5.31
C SER A 34 -10.99 -2.91 -5.01
N ILE A 35 -11.42 -1.96 -4.17
CA ILE A 35 -12.82 -1.79 -3.74
C ILE A 35 -13.27 -0.34 -3.89
N ALA A 36 -14.59 -0.12 -3.91
CA ALA A 36 -15.20 1.20 -4.04
C ALA A 36 -16.44 1.38 -3.15
N GLY A 37 -16.89 2.64 -3.02
CA GLY A 37 -17.96 3.05 -2.11
C GLY A 37 -19.40 2.75 -2.55
N SER A 38 -19.64 2.19 -3.74
CA SER A 38 -20.99 1.80 -4.19
C SER A 38 -21.00 0.39 -4.76
N GLN A 39 -22.18 -0.25 -4.72
CA GLN A 39 -22.37 -1.57 -5.33
C GLN A 39 -22.08 -1.52 -6.84
N GLN A 40 -22.52 -0.47 -7.53
CA GLN A 40 -22.28 -0.34 -8.97
C GLN A 40 -20.78 -0.16 -9.29
N ALA A 41 -20.03 0.58 -8.46
CA ALA A 41 -18.59 0.74 -8.65
C ALA A 41 -17.85 -0.59 -8.39
N ASN A 42 -18.20 -1.32 -7.33
CA ASN A 42 -17.65 -2.65 -7.07
C ASN A 42 -17.97 -3.65 -8.19
N ALA A 43 -19.20 -3.60 -8.74
CA ALA A 43 -19.57 -4.43 -9.89
C ALA A 43 -18.75 -4.09 -11.14
N ALA A 44 -18.36 -2.82 -11.34
CA ALA A 44 -17.46 -2.43 -12.43
C ALA A 44 -16.04 -3.01 -12.26
N PHE A 45 -15.62 -3.28 -11.03
CA PHE A 45 -14.40 -4.06 -10.74
C PHE A 45 -14.60 -5.57 -10.81
N GLY A 46 -15.81 -6.06 -11.08
CA GLY A 46 -16.11 -7.49 -11.17
C GLY A 46 -16.31 -8.17 -9.81
N ILE A 47 -16.61 -7.41 -8.75
CA ILE A 47 -16.76 -7.94 -7.40
C ILE A 47 -18.09 -7.57 -6.74
N ASP A 48 -18.46 -8.34 -5.73
CA ASP A 48 -19.47 -8.01 -4.73
C ASP A 48 -19.01 -8.42 -3.32
N LEU A 49 -19.80 -8.10 -2.30
CA LEU A 49 -19.45 -8.41 -0.92
C LEU A 49 -19.48 -9.91 -0.61
N ALA A 50 -20.22 -10.71 -1.39
CA ALA A 50 -20.27 -12.16 -1.19
C ALA A 50 -18.96 -12.80 -1.67
N LEU A 51 -18.44 -12.37 -2.82
CA LEU A 51 -17.14 -12.80 -3.33
C LEU A 51 -15.98 -12.41 -2.39
N LEU A 52 -16.01 -11.20 -1.83
CA LEU A 52 -15.01 -10.79 -0.83
C LEU A 52 -15.04 -11.68 0.42
N ARG A 53 -16.23 -12.13 0.83
CA ARG A 53 -16.40 -13.05 1.97
C ARG A 53 -15.86 -14.44 1.64
N GLU A 54 -16.20 -14.97 0.48
CA GLU A 54 -15.67 -16.23 -0.03
C GLU A 54 -14.14 -16.23 -0.04
N ALA A 55 -13.53 -15.17 -0.56
CA ALA A 55 -12.08 -15.02 -0.62
C ALA A 55 -11.42 -14.97 0.76
N ARG A 56 -12.03 -14.23 1.70
CA ARG A 56 -11.58 -14.21 3.10
C ARG A 56 -11.65 -15.60 3.73
N ASP A 57 -12.77 -16.30 3.58
CA ASP A 57 -12.98 -17.63 4.16
C ASP A 57 -12.02 -18.67 3.53
N ALA A 58 -11.78 -18.58 2.23
CA ALA A 58 -10.79 -19.42 1.53
C ALA A 58 -9.38 -19.20 2.07
N ALA A 59 -8.95 -17.95 2.25
CA ALA A 59 -7.62 -17.66 2.81
C ALA A 59 -7.50 -18.07 4.29
N LEU A 60 -8.55 -17.89 5.09
CA LEU A 60 -8.59 -18.38 6.48
C LEU A 60 -8.41 -19.90 6.55
N SER A 61 -8.99 -20.64 5.60
CA SER A 61 -8.90 -22.11 5.55
C SER A 61 -7.47 -22.63 5.39
N LEU A 62 -6.55 -21.80 4.91
CA LEU A 62 -5.13 -22.16 4.78
C LEU A 62 -4.39 -22.17 6.12
N GLY A 63 -4.92 -21.53 7.17
CA GLY A 63 -4.33 -21.53 8.52
C GLY A 63 -2.91 -20.95 8.58
N ARG A 64 -2.61 -19.92 7.76
CA ARG A 64 -1.25 -19.37 7.60
C ARG A 64 -0.89 -18.24 8.56
N GLY A 65 -1.89 -17.65 9.23
CA GLY A 65 -1.67 -16.61 10.23
C GLY A 65 -0.93 -17.14 11.46
N THR A 66 0.13 -16.45 11.87
CA THR A 66 0.96 -16.85 13.04
C THR A 66 0.68 -16.01 14.29
N VAL A 67 0.23 -14.76 14.11
CA VAL A 67 -0.10 -13.80 15.19
C VAL A 67 -1.60 -13.48 15.21
N GLY A 68 -2.22 -13.37 14.04
CA GLY A 68 -3.64 -13.07 13.87
C GLY A 68 -4.16 -13.55 12.53
N ASP A 69 -5.41 -13.20 12.23
CA ASP A 69 -6.18 -13.69 11.07
C ASP A 69 -6.69 -12.56 10.15
N ASN A 70 -6.16 -11.34 10.33
CA ASN A 70 -6.34 -10.25 9.37
C ASN A 70 -5.51 -10.56 8.12
N LEU A 71 -6.19 -10.81 7.00
CA LEU A 71 -5.53 -11.31 5.78
C LEU A 71 -6.04 -10.68 4.48
N MET A 72 -6.97 -9.73 4.59
CA MET A 72 -7.40 -8.96 3.43
C MET A 72 -6.48 -7.77 3.22
N TYR A 73 -6.18 -7.48 1.96
CA TYR A 73 -5.52 -6.27 1.51
C TYR A 73 -6.44 -5.55 0.55
N PHE A 74 -6.91 -4.36 0.91
CA PHE A 74 -7.77 -3.56 0.03
C PHE A 74 -7.07 -2.31 -0.45
N GLU A 75 -7.35 -1.97 -1.70
CA GLU A 75 -6.92 -0.73 -2.31
C GLU A 75 -8.13 0.11 -2.72
N THR A 76 -8.06 1.40 -2.46
CA THR A 76 -9.10 2.40 -2.70
C THR A 76 -8.50 3.61 -3.40
N GLY A 77 -9.31 4.63 -3.67
CA GLY A 77 -8.83 5.83 -4.33
C GLY A 77 -9.95 6.77 -4.72
N GLN A 78 -9.76 8.05 -4.42
CA GLN A 78 -10.66 9.09 -4.90
C GLN A 78 -10.72 9.07 -6.44
N GLY A 79 -11.95 9.16 -6.96
CA GLY A 79 -12.23 9.17 -8.39
C GLY A 79 -12.68 7.84 -8.96
N SER A 80 -12.42 6.70 -8.31
CA SER A 80 -12.82 5.38 -8.82
C SER A 80 -14.32 5.27 -9.10
N ALA A 81 -15.17 5.74 -8.18
CA ALA A 81 -16.63 5.70 -8.38
C ALA A 81 -17.12 6.69 -9.45
N LEU A 82 -16.42 7.81 -9.64
CA LEU A 82 -16.73 8.76 -10.70
C LEU A 82 -16.35 8.17 -12.07
N SER A 83 -15.16 7.58 -12.18
CA SER A 83 -14.67 6.89 -13.37
C SER A 83 -15.62 5.76 -13.82
N ALA A 84 -16.15 5.00 -12.87
CA ALA A 84 -17.15 3.95 -13.12
C ALA A 84 -18.57 4.48 -13.38
N ASN A 85 -18.79 5.79 -13.41
CA ASN A 85 -20.12 6.43 -13.47
C ASN A 85 -21.10 5.88 -12.42
N ALA A 86 -20.59 5.63 -11.21
CA ALA A 86 -21.25 4.89 -10.14
C ALA A 86 -21.25 5.66 -8.80
N HIS A 87 -21.00 6.97 -8.86
CA HIS A 87 -20.96 7.91 -7.74
C HIS A 87 -22.35 8.47 -7.37
N HIS A 88 -23.34 8.37 -8.26
CA HIS A 88 -24.72 8.81 -8.01
C HIS A 88 -24.86 10.28 -7.55
N GLY A 89 -24.01 11.17 -8.05
CA GLY A 89 -23.98 12.58 -7.66
C GLY A 89 -23.33 12.87 -6.30
N VAL A 90 -22.70 11.86 -5.69
CA VAL A 90 -21.93 11.99 -4.44
C VAL A 90 -20.48 12.36 -4.77
N ASP A 91 -19.88 13.21 -3.95
CA ASP A 91 -18.50 13.67 -4.10
C ASP A 91 -17.46 12.56 -3.83
N GLN A 92 -16.22 12.78 -4.30
CA GLN A 92 -15.14 11.79 -4.24
C GLN A 92 -14.81 11.38 -2.80
N GLN A 93 -14.70 12.34 -1.88
CA GLN A 93 -14.36 12.07 -0.47
C GLN A 93 -15.41 11.20 0.21
N THR A 94 -16.69 11.51 0.03
CA THR A 94 -17.77 10.70 0.62
C THR A 94 -17.79 9.29 0.02
N MET A 95 -17.55 9.15 -1.29
CA MET A 95 -17.44 7.83 -1.93
C MET A 95 -16.26 7.03 -1.40
N GLU A 96 -15.14 7.68 -1.17
CA GLU A 96 -13.92 7.06 -0.65
C GLU A 96 -14.08 6.62 0.81
N ALA A 97 -14.68 7.45 1.67
CA ALA A 97 -15.02 7.06 3.04
C ALA A 97 -15.95 5.83 3.11
N ARG A 98 -16.83 5.65 2.12
CA ARG A 98 -17.68 4.45 2.01
C ARG A 98 -16.89 3.21 1.61
N ALA A 99 -15.81 3.34 0.83
CA ALA A 99 -14.92 2.22 0.51
C ALA A 99 -14.24 1.69 1.78
N TYR A 100 -13.84 2.55 2.71
CA TYR A 100 -13.30 2.13 4.01
C TYR A 100 -14.33 1.37 4.86
N ALA A 101 -15.61 1.73 4.78
CA ALA A 101 -16.67 0.97 5.44
C ALA A 101 -16.84 -0.44 4.85
N VAL A 102 -16.64 -0.59 3.53
CA VAL A 102 -16.55 -1.92 2.88
C VAL A 102 -15.35 -2.67 3.42
N ALA A 103 -14.15 -2.08 3.42
CA ALA A 103 -12.93 -2.70 3.93
C ALA A 103 -13.10 -3.22 5.37
N ARG A 104 -13.60 -2.36 6.26
CA ARG A 104 -13.82 -2.67 7.68
C ARG A 104 -14.63 -3.95 7.90
N ALA A 105 -15.59 -4.24 7.03
CA ALA A 105 -16.44 -5.42 7.15
C ALA A 105 -15.69 -6.76 7.01
N PHE A 106 -14.46 -6.75 6.52
CA PHE A 106 -13.66 -7.96 6.24
C PHE A 106 -12.38 -8.07 7.08
N SER A 107 -12.18 -7.23 8.09
CA SER A 107 -11.01 -7.26 9.00
C SER A 107 -9.67 -7.32 8.24
N PRO A 108 -9.33 -6.28 7.45
CA PRO A 108 -8.13 -6.27 6.62
C PRO A 108 -6.87 -6.11 7.47
N LEU A 109 -5.76 -6.63 6.95
CA LEU A 109 -4.43 -6.30 7.46
C LEU A 109 -3.94 -4.97 6.92
N LEU A 110 -4.29 -4.68 5.66
CA LEU A 110 -3.83 -3.50 4.93
C LEU A 110 -5.01 -2.85 4.20
N VAL A 111 -5.12 -1.54 4.31
CA VAL A 111 -5.96 -0.72 3.41
C VAL A 111 -5.10 0.45 2.96
N ASN A 112 -4.91 0.64 1.66
CA ASN A 112 -4.30 1.85 1.11
C ASN A 112 -5.28 2.60 0.22
N THR A 113 -5.28 3.92 0.34
CA THR A 113 -5.67 4.77 -0.79
C THR A 113 -4.51 4.88 -1.77
N VAL A 114 -4.79 5.02 -3.06
CA VAL A 114 -3.82 5.39 -4.08
C VAL A 114 -4.13 6.81 -4.54
N VAL A 115 -3.44 7.79 -3.96
CA VAL A 115 -3.71 9.19 -4.23
C VAL A 115 -2.87 9.66 -5.42
N GLY A 116 -3.50 10.31 -6.41
CA GLY A 116 -2.82 10.86 -7.59
C GLY A 116 -2.59 9.87 -8.75
N PHE A 117 -3.05 8.62 -8.62
CA PHE A 117 -2.82 7.55 -9.63
C PHE A 117 -3.65 7.69 -10.90
N ILE A 118 -4.89 8.18 -10.81
CA ILE A 118 -5.80 8.15 -11.96
C ILE A 118 -5.46 9.25 -12.96
N GLY A 119 -5.28 10.50 -12.48
CA GLY A 119 -4.98 11.64 -13.35
C GLY A 119 -5.56 12.97 -12.86
N PRO A 120 -5.21 14.08 -13.56
CA PRO A 120 -5.61 15.44 -13.21
C PRO A 120 -7.11 15.72 -13.32
N GLU A 121 -7.87 14.83 -13.96
CA GLU A 121 -9.33 14.93 -14.06
C GLU A 121 -10.01 14.73 -12.70
N TYR A 122 -9.31 14.12 -11.74
CA TYR A 122 -9.81 13.81 -10.40
C TYR A 122 -9.09 14.64 -9.32
N LEU A 123 -7.76 14.75 -9.43
CA LEU A 123 -6.88 15.54 -8.56
C LEU A 123 -5.83 16.23 -9.43
N TYR A 124 -6.01 17.53 -9.67
CA TYR A 124 -5.30 18.25 -10.72
C TYR A 124 -3.82 18.55 -10.39
N ASP A 125 -3.55 18.99 -9.16
CA ASP A 125 -2.23 19.47 -8.72
C ASP A 125 -1.75 18.79 -7.43
N GLY A 126 -0.47 18.97 -7.10
CA GLY A 126 0.14 18.48 -5.87
C GLY A 126 -0.62 18.89 -4.60
N LYS A 127 -1.22 20.10 -4.59
CA LYS A 127 -2.02 20.57 -3.45
C LYS A 127 -3.30 19.74 -3.26
N GLN A 128 -3.98 19.38 -4.34
CA GLN A 128 -5.16 18.50 -4.29
C GLN A 128 -4.78 17.10 -3.88
N ILE A 129 -3.65 16.57 -4.37
CA ILE A 129 -3.11 15.26 -3.98
C ILE A 129 -2.80 15.24 -2.48
N VAL A 130 -2.05 16.22 -1.97
CA VAL A 130 -1.74 16.37 -0.54
C VAL A 130 -3.02 16.42 0.30
N ARG A 131 -4.01 17.19 -0.14
CA ARG A 131 -5.27 17.33 0.56
C ARG A 131 -6.05 16.01 0.62
N ALA A 132 -6.23 15.36 -0.52
CA ALA A 132 -6.95 14.09 -0.63
C ALA A 132 -6.28 13.01 0.22
N GLY A 133 -4.95 12.89 0.16
CA GLY A 133 -4.21 11.92 0.97
C GLY A 133 -4.45 12.09 2.47
N LEU A 134 -4.43 13.32 2.97
CA LEU A 134 -4.71 13.60 4.39
C LEU A 134 -6.16 13.30 4.79
N GLU A 135 -7.12 13.62 3.91
CA GLU A 135 -8.54 13.33 4.14
C GLU A 135 -8.78 11.81 4.20
N ASP A 136 -8.22 11.07 3.25
CA ASP A 136 -8.28 9.62 3.14
C ASP A 136 -7.69 8.93 4.36
N HIS A 137 -6.46 9.33 4.75
CA HIS A 137 -5.81 8.80 5.94
C HIS A 137 -6.64 9.07 7.20
N PHE A 138 -7.13 10.30 7.39
CA PHE A 138 -7.96 10.65 8.53
C PHE A 138 -9.25 9.81 8.58
N CYS A 139 -9.98 9.73 7.47
CA CYS A 139 -11.23 8.98 7.37
C CYS A 139 -11.02 7.48 7.59
N GLY A 140 -9.96 6.89 7.01
CA GLY A 140 -9.60 5.49 7.21
C GLY A 140 -9.30 5.17 8.68
N LYS A 141 -8.45 5.99 9.33
CA LYS A 141 -8.14 5.87 10.76
C LYS A 141 -9.38 6.03 11.64
N LEU A 142 -10.23 7.02 11.34
CA LEU A 142 -11.49 7.27 12.06
C LEU A 142 -12.45 6.07 11.96
N LEU A 143 -12.50 5.41 10.81
CA LEU A 143 -13.31 4.21 10.60
C LEU A 143 -12.64 2.93 11.13
N GLY A 144 -11.40 3.01 11.62
CA GLY A 144 -10.70 1.94 12.29
C GLY A 144 -10.06 0.91 11.36
N VAL A 145 -9.69 1.30 10.13
CA VAL A 145 -8.92 0.44 9.22
C VAL A 145 -7.42 0.74 9.31
N PRO A 146 -6.53 -0.25 9.04
CA PRO A 146 -5.07 -0.07 9.02
C PRO A 146 -4.64 0.71 7.77
N MET A 147 -4.88 2.02 7.81
CA MET A 147 -4.78 2.92 6.67
C MET A 147 -3.34 3.31 6.35
N GLY A 148 -2.87 2.86 5.18
CA GLY A 148 -1.68 3.34 4.49
C GLY A 148 -2.04 4.20 3.27
N CYS A 149 -1.01 4.59 2.52
CA CYS A 149 -1.18 5.35 1.29
C CYS A 149 -0.08 4.96 0.29
N ASP A 150 -0.47 4.72 -0.95
CA ASP A 150 0.45 4.88 -2.07
C ASP A 150 0.46 6.36 -2.46
N ILE A 151 1.59 7.04 -2.20
CA ILE A 151 1.74 8.47 -2.43
C ILE A 151 2.28 8.64 -3.82
N CYS A 152 1.43 9.08 -4.74
CA CYS A 152 1.81 9.00 -6.13
C CYS A 152 1.28 10.12 -7.00
N TYR A 153 1.83 10.24 -8.20
CA TYR A 153 1.33 11.14 -9.22
C TYR A 153 1.62 10.57 -10.61
N THR A 154 0.82 11.00 -11.58
CA THR A 154 1.06 10.72 -12.99
C THR A 154 1.72 11.92 -13.66
N ASN A 155 2.55 11.67 -14.68
CA ASN A 155 3.31 12.71 -15.40
C ASN A 155 2.48 13.81 -16.08
N HIS A 156 1.16 13.68 -16.12
CA HIS A 156 0.25 14.68 -16.71
C HIS A 156 -0.57 15.45 -15.66
N ALA A 157 -0.39 15.16 -14.36
CA ALA A 157 -0.84 16.02 -13.28
C ALA A 157 0.15 17.17 -13.05
N GLU A 158 -0.32 18.30 -12.52
CA GLU A 158 0.54 19.41 -12.09
C GLU A 158 1.13 19.11 -10.71
N ALA A 159 1.96 18.07 -10.65
CA ALA A 159 2.59 17.57 -9.45
C ALA A 159 3.99 17.00 -9.76
N ASP A 160 4.85 16.99 -8.75
CA ASP A 160 6.19 16.41 -8.85
C ASP A 160 6.59 15.66 -7.57
N GLN A 161 7.85 15.22 -7.51
CA GLN A 161 8.36 14.46 -6.37
C GLN A 161 8.42 15.29 -5.07
N ASP A 162 8.52 16.62 -5.15
CA ASP A 162 8.53 17.47 -3.94
C ASP A 162 7.15 17.44 -3.26
N ASP A 163 6.07 17.30 -4.05
CA ASP A 163 4.72 17.09 -3.52
C ASP A 163 4.58 15.73 -2.81
N VAL A 164 5.19 14.68 -3.38
CA VAL A 164 5.24 13.33 -2.77
C VAL A 164 5.97 13.38 -1.43
N ASP A 165 7.15 13.99 -1.37
CA ASP A 165 7.97 14.10 -0.15
C ASP A 165 7.29 14.97 0.92
N THR A 166 6.57 16.01 0.48
CA THR A 166 5.73 16.84 1.36
C THR A 166 4.65 15.99 2.02
N LEU A 167 3.87 15.24 1.22
CA LEU A 167 2.80 14.40 1.75
C LEU A 167 3.35 13.26 2.62
N LEU A 168 4.48 12.66 2.24
CA LEU A 168 5.16 11.63 3.03
C LEU A 168 5.49 12.10 4.46
N THR A 169 6.07 13.30 4.57
CA THR A 169 6.42 13.89 5.87
C THR A 169 5.16 14.13 6.71
N LEU A 170 4.11 14.68 6.10
CA LEU A 170 2.82 14.91 6.77
C LEU A 170 2.20 13.59 7.25
N PHE A 171 2.31 12.53 6.47
CA PHE A 171 1.83 11.20 6.86
C PHE A 171 2.62 10.57 8.00
N GLY A 172 3.94 10.73 8.01
CA GLY A 172 4.76 10.28 9.14
C GLY A 172 4.34 10.95 10.44
N VAL A 173 4.09 12.26 10.43
CA VAL A 173 3.59 13.01 11.59
C VAL A 173 2.16 12.59 11.96
N ALA A 174 1.31 12.30 10.97
CA ALA A 174 -0.06 11.85 11.19
C ALA A 174 -0.18 10.39 11.67
N GLY A 175 0.91 9.61 11.62
CA GLY A 175 0.94 8.21 12.06
C GLY A 175 0.39 7.23 11.01
N VAL A 176 0.73 7.42 9.74
CA VAL A 176 0.41 6.47 8.66
C VAL A 176 0.87 5.05 8.98
N ASN A 177 0.09 4.03 8.62
CA ASN A 177 0.48 2.63 8.87
C ASN A 177 1.62 2.17 7.97
N PHE A 178 1.55 2.50 6.68
CA PHE A 178 2.55 2.13 5.68
C PHE A 178 2.46 3.05 4.46
N ILE A 179 3.55 3.08 3.69
CA ILE A 179 3.67 3.68 2.37
C ILE A 179 4.24 2.64 1.39
N MET A 180 4.17 2.94 0.10
CA MET A 180 4.76 2.09 -0.94
C MET A 180 6.26 2.33 -1.09
N GLY A 181 6.97 1.35 -1.62
CA GLY A 181 8.39 1.46 -1.93
C GLY A 181 8.65 0.93 -3.32
N VAL A 182 8.92 1.83 -4.26
CA VAL A 182 9.19 1.51 -5.66
C VAL A 182 10.66 1.83 -5.98
N PRO A 183 11.39 0.94 -6.68
CA PRO A 183 12.79 1.21 -7.05
C PRO A 183 12.92 2.54 -7.80
N GLY A 184 13.66 3.49 -7.23
CA GLY A 184 13.88 4.79 -7.83
C GLY A 184 12.63 5.67 -7.96
N ALA A 185 11.57 5.39 -7.17
CA ALA A 185 10.28 6.08 -7.24
C ALA A 185 9.55 5.94 -8.60
N ASP A 186 10.00 5.07 -9.51
CA ASP A 186 9.47 4.96 -10.88
C ASP A 186 8.87 3.57 -11.13
N ASP A 187 7.54 3.50 -11.27
CA ASP A 187 6.87 2.27 -11.67
C ASP A 187 6.76 2.21 -13.20
N ILE A 188 7.73 1.51 -13.81
CA ILE A 188 7.82 1.36 -15.28
C ILE A 188 6.68 0.54 -15.90
N MET A 189 5.88 -0.16 -15.09
CA MET A 189 4.77 -0.98 -15.58
C MET A 189 3.45 -0.21 -15.51
N LEU A 190 3.25 0.52 -14.43
CA LEU A 190 2.05 1.33 -14.18
C LEU A 190 2.18 2.78 -14.66
N ASN A 191 3.38 3.22 -15.06
CA ASN A 191 3.69 4.53 -15.63
C ASN A 191 3.34 5.73 -14.73
N TYR A 192 3.69 5.63 -13.45
CA TYR A 192 3.49 6.69 -12.47
C TYR A 192 4.68 6.73 -11.48
N GLN A 193 4.79 7.83 -10.73
CA GLN A 193 5.84 8.00 -9.72
C GLN A 193 5.26 7.79 -8.32
N SER A 194 5.98 7.08 -7.45
CA SER A 194 5.60 6.76 -6.06
C SER A 194 6.71 7.16 -5.08
N THR A 195 6.62 6.73 -3.82
CA THR A 195 7.74 6.76 -2.88
C THR A 195 8.74 5.63 -3.15
N SER A 196 10.00 5.89 -2.85
CA SER A 196 11.14 4.98 -3.00
C SER A 196 11.47 4.20 -1.71
N PHE A 197 12.37 3.20 -1.84
CA PHE A 197 12.93 2.53 -0.66
C PHE A 197 13.70 3.48 0.27
N HIS A 198 14.30 4.54 -0.27
CA HIS A 198 15.06 5.52 0.51
C HIS A 198 14.13 6.42 1.31
N ASP A 199 12.93 6.68 0.81
CA ASP A 199 11.99 7.62 1.41
C ASP A 199 11.44 7.06 2.72
N ALA A 200 11.20 5.73 2.78
CA ALA A 200 10.85 5.04 4.01
C ALA A 200 11.98 5.10 5.07
N LEU A 201 13.25 5.13 4.63
CA LEU A 201 14.40 5.26 5.53
C LEU A 201 14.55 6.70 6.04
N TYR A 202 14.43 7.68 5.13
CA TYR A 202 14.38 9.10 5.45
C TYR A 202 13.32 9.39 6.52
N LEU A 203 12.09 8.91 6.32
CA LEU A 203 10.99 9.17 7.23
C LEU A 203 11.25 8.55 8.61
N ARG A 204 11.75 7.31 8.65
CA ARG A 204 12.09 6.61 9.89
C ARG A 204 13.19 7.30 10.67
N GLU A 205 14.28 7.69 10.01
CA GLU A 205 15.39 8.38 10.65
C GLU A 205 14.96 9.76 11.17
N THR A 206 14.22 10.51 10.36
CA THR A 206 13.78 11.88 10.70
C THR A 206 12.80 11.91 11.87
N LEU A 207 11.88 10.94 11.95
CA LEU A 207 10.82 10.90 12.96
C LEU A 207 11.08 9.88 14.09
N GLY A 208 12.22 9.19 14.08
CA GLY A 208 12.54 8.16 15.07
C GLY A 208 11.59 6.96 15.03
N LEU A 209 11.11 6.58 13.84
CA LEU A 209 10.20 5.45 13.65
C LEU A 209 10.96 4.16 13.35
N ALA A 210 10.34 3.02 13.63
CA ALA A 210 10.91 1.70 13.38
C ALA A 210 10.02 0.89 12.43
N PRO A 211 10.56 -0.13 11.74
CA PRO A 211 9.77 -1.18 11.12
C PRO A 211 8.91 -1.93 12.15
N ALA A 212 8.01 -2.81 11.68
CA ALA A 212 7.32 -3.76 12.56
C ALA A 212 8.34 -4.55 13.40
N PRO A 213 8.09 -4.82 14.70
CA PRO A 213 9.11 -5.34 15.63
C PRO A 213 9.80 -6.60 15.12
N GLU A 214 9.04 -7.57 14.62
CA GLU A 214 9.55 -8.84 14.11
C GLU A 214 10.46 -8.62 12.89
N PHE A 215 10.10 -7.67 12.03
CA PHE A 215 10.89 -7.31 10.86
C PHE A 215 12.15 -6.52 11.25
N ALA A 216 12.07 -5.63 12.24
CA ALA A 216 13.22 -4.90 12.77
C ALA A 216 14.27 -5.87 13.35
N GLU A 217 13.85 -6.85 14.15
CA GLU A 217 14.75 -7.90 14.65
C GLU A 217 15.36 -8.73 13.52
N TRP A 218 14.57 -9.06 12.49
CA TRP A 218 15.08 -9.79 11.34
C TRP A 218 16.12 -8.97 10.56
N LEU A 219 15.89 -7.67 10.34
CA LEU A 219 16.84 -6.77 9.68
C LEU A 219 18.18 -6.70 10.41
N GLN A 220 18.16 -6.67 11.75
CA GLN A 220 19.37 -6.70 12.57
C GLN A 220 20.09 -8.05 12.44
N ARG A 221 19.38 -9.17 12.55
CA ARG A 221 19.97 -10.52 12.36
C ARG A 221 20.53 -10.72 10.95
N ALA A 222 19.91 -10.10 9.95
CA ALA A 222 20.36 -10.15 8.56
C ALA A 222 21.56 -9.22 8.28
N GLY A 223 21.94 -8.35 9.22
CA GLY A 223 23.03 -7.37 9.05
C GLY A 223 22.68 -6.25 8.08
N ILE A 224 21.40 -5.91 7.95
CA ILE A 224 20.91 -4.82 7.08
C ILE A 224 20.73 -3.53 7.88
N MET A 225 20.39 -3.64 9.16
CA MET A 225 20.11 -2.52 10.05
C MET A 225 20.89 -2.67 11.35
N GLU A 226 21.43 -1.58 11.85
CA GLU A 226 22.10 -1.49 13.15
C GLU A 226 21.07 -1.48 14.30
N PRO A 227 21.48 -1.74 15.56
CA PRO A 227 20.58 -1.71 16.71
C PRO A 227 19.89 -0.35 16.94
N ASP A 228 20.46 0.74 16.43
CA ASP A 228 19.92 2.10 16.51
C ASP A 228 18.91 2.42 15.39
N GLY A 229 18.61 1.46 14.50
CA GLY A 229 17.65 1.60 13.41
C GLY A 229 18.22 2.15 12.11
N ARG A 230 19.50 2.53 12.08
CA ARG A 230 20.18 3.00 10.86
C ARG A 230 20.53 1.82 9.95
N LEU A 231 20.65 2.08 8.64
CA LEU A 231 21.21 1.07 7.74
C LEU A 231 22.64 0.73 8.16
N ALA A 232 22.95 -0.56 8.16
CA ALA A 232 24.32 -1.03 8.32
C ALA A 232 25.14 -0.61 7.09
N GLU A 233 26.41 -0.27 7.32
CA GLU A 233 27.35 -0.02 6.22
C GLU A 233 27.40 -1.26 5.32
N PRO A 234 27.22 -1.12 3.99
CA PRO A 234 27.25 -2.26 3.10
C PRO A 234 28.60 -2.96 3.22
N GLY A 235 28.60 -4.18 3.77
CA GLY A 235 29.80 -5.01 3.75
C GLY A 235 30.28 -5.21 2.31
N GLU A 236 31.58 -5.48 2.12
CA GLU A 236 32.22 -5.73 0.81
C GLU A 236 31.63 -6.93 0.03
N ARG A 237 30.43 -7.43 0.34
CA ARG A 237 29.80 -8.61 -0.27
C ARG A 237 28.87 -8.28 -1.44
N GLN A 238 28.62 -7.00 -1.72
CA GLN A 238 27.77 -6.56 -2.83
C GLN A 238 28.63 -6.46 -4.10
N PRO A 239 28.44 -7.33 -5.13
CA PRO A 239 29.30 -7.35 -6.31
C PRO A 239 29.35 -6.01 -7.06
N LEU A 240 28.25 -5.24 -7.02
CA LEU A 240 28.19 -3.89 -7.59
C LEU A 240 29.03 -2.87 -6.80
N LEU A 241 29.08 -2.97 -5.48
CA LEU A 241 29.91 -2.09 -4.65
C LEU A 241 31.38 -2.48 -4.72
N GLN A 242 31.68 -3.78 -4.84
CA GLN A 242 33.04 -4.25 -5.15
C GLN A 242 33.50 -3.69 -6.50
N PHE A 243 32.66 -3.79 -7.55
CA PHE A 243 32.96 -3.23 -8.86
C PHE A 243 33.13 -1.70 -8.82
N ALA A 244 32.23 -0.97 -8.15
CA ALA A 244 32.36 0.48 -7.99
C ALA A 244 33.66 0.87 -7.24
N GLY A 245 34.08 0.05 -6.27
CA GLY A 245 35.38 0.21 -5.60
C GLY A 245 36.58 0.05 -6.54
N THR A 246 36.48 -0.79 -7.59
CA THR A 246 37.54 -0.96 -8.59
C THR A 246 37.63 0.17 -9.63
N LEU A 247 36.63 1.07 -9.67
CA LEU A 247 36.64 2.25 -10.55
C LEU A 247 37.34 3.47 -9.92
N ARG A 248 37.87 3.34 -8.69
CA ARG A 248 38.65 4.38 -8.00
C ARG A 248 40.14 4.25 -8.21
#